data_AF-A0AAV7PGD4-F1
#
_entry.id   AF-A0AAV7PGD4-F1
#
_cell.length_a   1.000
_cell.length_b   1.000
_cell.length_c   1.000
_cell.angle_alpha   90.00
_cell.angle_beta   90.00
_cell.angle_gamma   90.00
#
_symmetry.space_group_name_H-M   'P 1'
#
loop_
_entity.id
_entity.type
_entity.pdbx_description
1 polymer ?
#
loop_
_entity_poly.entity_id
_entity_poly.type
_entity_poly.pdbx_seq_one_letter_code
_entity_poly.pdbx_strand_id
1 'polypeptide(L)'
;NDYRKLSMQCKDFVVGVLDLCRDTEEVDAILNGDVSKETWSEHHRPTLSRVKLAIKYEVKKFVAHPNCQQQLLTLWYENLSGLRQQSGSVKFMTVVGVSVGLPLLAIAYWIAPCSKLGRTLRSPFMKFVAHAVSFTIFLGLLVVNASDRFEGVKNLPNETITDYPKQVFRVKTTQFSWTEMLIMKWILGMIWSECKEIWEEGPREYVMHLWNLLDFGMLSIFVASFTARFMAFLKATEAQQYVDQYVQDDNLNKVMLPPEVAYFTYARNKWLPSDPQIISEGLYAVAVVLSFSRIAYILPANESFGPLQISLGRTVKDIFKFMVIFIMVFVAFMIGMFNLYSYYLGAKYNPAFTTVEESFKTLFWSIFGLSEVISVVLKYDHKFIENIGYVLYGVYNVTMVVVLLNMLIAMINNSYQEIEEDQVKNR
;
A
#
# COMPACT_ATOMS: atom_id res chain seq x y z
N ASN A 1 -33.86 14.86 -0.38
CA ASN A 1 -33.26 16.08 0.21
C ASN A 1 -33.80 16.39 1.59
N ASP A 2 -35.11 16.30 1.82
CA ASP A 2 -35.71 16.62 3.13
C ASP A 2 -35.20 15.75 4.28
N TYR A 3 -35.06 14.44 4.09
CA TYR A 3 -34.44 13.54 5.08
C TYR A 3 -33.01 13.94 5.45
N ARG A 4 -32.22 14.47 4.51
CA ARG A 4 -30.86 14.96 4.81
C ARG A 4 -30.91 16.22 5.65
N LYS A 5 -31.86 17.12 5.37
CA LYS A 5 -32.08 18.34 6.16
C LYS A 5 -32.50 17.99 7.60
N LEU A 6 -33.46 17.08 7.76
CA LEU A 6 -33.88 16.57 9.08
C LEU A 6 -32.72 15.88 9.81
N SER A 7 -31.94 15.06 9.11
CA SER A 7 -30.76 14.41 9.68
C SER A 7 -29.73 15.43 10.18
N MET A 8 -29.47 16.51 9.41
CA MET A 8 -28.58 17.59 9.84
C MET A 8 -29.13 18.32 11.07
N GLN A 9 -30.43 18.62 11.12
CA GLN A 9 -31.05 19.21 12.32
C GLN A 9 -30.87 18.34 13.57
N CYS A 10 -31.06 17.02 13.44
CA CYS A 10 -30.82 16.10 14.56
C CYS A 10 -29.34 16.09 14.99
N LYS A 11 -28.40 16.14 14.04
CA LYS A 11 -26.96 16.20 14.36
C LYS A 11 -26.59 17.50 15.06
N ASP A 12 -27.08 18.64 14.56
CA ASP A 12 -26.80 19.95 15.14
C ASP A 12 -27.43 20.11 16.55
N PHE A 13 -28.61 19.52 16.79
CA PHE A 13 -29.22 19.48 18.13
C PHE A 13 -28.30 18.81 19.17
N VAL A 14 -27.72 17.65 18.83
CA VAL A 14 -26.82 16.93 19.76
C VAL A 14 -25.54 17.72 20.03
N VAL A 15 -25.02 18.45 19.04
CA VAL A 15 -23.88 19.35 19.22
C VAL A 15 -24.24 20.49 20.17
N GLY A 16 -25.40 21.12 19.98
CA GLY A 16 -25.87 22.20 20.83
C GLY A 16 -26.10 21.79 22.30
N VAL A 17 -26.43 20.53 22.57
CA VAL A 17 -26.48 20.01 23.95
C VAL A 17 -25.08 19.94 24.57
N LEU A 18 -24.07 19.51 23.81
CA LEU A 18 -22.68 19.43 24.28
C LEU A 18 -22.04 20.81 24.50
N ASP A 19 -22.45 21.82 23.73
CA ASP A 19 -22.05 23.22 23.90
C ASP A 19 -22.49 23.81 25.25
N LEU A 20 -23.60 23.32 25.80
CA LEU A 20 -24.19 23.83 27.05
C LEU A 20 -23.54 23.24 28.31
N CYS A 21 -22.69 22.22 28.19
CA CYS A 21 -21.99 21.62 29.32
C CYS A 21 -20.98 22.60 29.92
N ARG A 22 -21.00 22.74 31.25
CA ARG A 22 -20.14 23.67 31.99
C ARG A 22 -19.00 22.97 32.70
N ASP A 23 -19.23 21.75 33.15
CA ASP A 23 -18.27 21.00 33.96
C ASP A 23 -17.83 19.70 33.26
N THR A 24 -16.64 19.20 33.63
CA THR A 24 -16.10 17.95 33.08
C THR A 24 -16.98 16.74 33.38
N GLU A 25 -17.70 16.77 34.51
CA GLU A 25 -18.64 15.71 34.91
C GLU A 25 -19.82 15.60 33.93
N GLU A 26 -20.40 16.74 33.51
CA GLU A 26 -21.48 16.78 32.52
C GLU A 26 -21.01 16.25 31.16
N VAL A 27 -19.80 16.66 30.75
CA VAL A 27 -19.18 16.18 29.51
C VAL A 27 -18.97 14.66 29.58
N ASP A 28 -18.39 14.15 30.66
CA ASP A 28 -18.14 12.72 30.83
C ASP A 28 -19.42 11.88 30.88
N ALA A 29 -20.48 12.41 31.49
CA ALA A 29 -21.80 11.79 31.50
C ALA A 29 -22.38 11.69 30.08
N ILE A 30 -22.24 12.73 29.24
CA ILE A 30 -22.70 12.68 27.84
C ILE A 30 -21.87 11.71 26.99
N LEU A 31 -20.55 11.69 27.16
CA LEU A 31 -19.64 10.89 26.32
C LEU A 31 -19.70 9.38 26.66
N ASN A 32 -19.96 9.02 27.92
CA ASN A 32 -20.00 7.63 28.37
C ASN A 32 -21.42 7.08 28.60
N GLY A 33 -22.41 7.95 28.85
CA GLY A 33 -23.77 7.57 29.21
C GLY A 33 -23.92 7.14 30.68
N ASP A 34 -25.01 6.42 31.00
CA ASP A 34 -25.27 5.89 32.35
C ASP A 34 -24.27 4.78 32.73
N VAL A 35 -23.36 5.08 33.65
CA VAL A 35 -22.36 4.16 34.20
C VAL A 35 -22.94 3.29 35.35
N SER A 36 -24.26 3.29 35.57
CA SER A 36 -24.91 2.65 36.72
C SER A 36 -24.96 1.11 36.69
N LYS A 37 -24.43 0.44 35.65
CA LYS A 37 -24.49 -1.03 35.50
C LYS A 37 -23.16 -1.78 35.52
N GLU A 38 -22.02 -1.11 35.58
CA GLU A 38 -20.72 -1.78 35.70
C GLU A 38 -19.98 -1.30 36.94
N THR A 39 -19.80 -2.23 37.89
CA THR A 39 -19.03 -2.08 39.12
C THR A 39 -17.76 -1.24 38.91
N TRP A 40 -17.70 -0.11 39.62
CA TRP A 40 -16.54 0.75 39.77
C TRP A 40 -15.35 -0.05 40.33
N SER A 41 -14.55 -0.63 39.44
CA SER A 41 -13.18 -1.01 39.77
C SER A 41 -12.29 0.16 39.38
N GLU A 42 -11.40 0.59 40.28
CA GLU A 42 -10.47 1.74 40.15
C GLU A 42 -9.56 1.73 38.91
N HIS A 43 -9.71 0.76 38.00
CA HIS A 43 -8.86 0.52 36.84
C HIS A 43 -9.63 0.52 35.50
N HIS A 44 -10.92 0.85 35.46
CA HIS A 44 -11.67 0.91 34.20
C HIS A 44 -11.42 2.20 33.43
N ARG A 45 -10.84 2.07 32.23
CA ARG A 45 -10.78 3.14 31.23
C ARG A 45 -12.21 3.53 30.82
N PRO A 46 -12.50 4.83 30.60
CA PRO A 46 -13.80 5.23 30.08
C PRO A 46 -14.07 4.52 28.74
N THR A 47 -15.24 3.91 28.62
CA THR A 47 -15.60 3.07 27.47
C THR A 47 -15.91 3.90 26.21
N LEU A 48 -16.16 5.22 26.38
CA LEU A 48 -16.47 6.20 25.33
C LEU A 48 -17.57 5.70 24.39
N SER A 49 -18.59 5.07 24.95
CA SER A 49 -19.63 4.34 24.22
C SER A 49 -20.39 5.25 23.23
N ARG A 50 -20.73 6.48 23.64
CA ARG A 50 -21.46 7.45 22.79
C ARG A 50 -20.56 8.04 21.73
N VAL A 51 -19.27 8.24 22.01
CA VAL A 51 -18.29 8.68 21.00
C VAL A 51 -18.14 7.62 19.90
N LYS A 52 -17.98 6.34 20.27
CA LYS A 52 -17.93 5.23 19.30
C LYS A 52 -19.20 5.17 18.45
N LEU A 53 -20.37 5.37 19.06
CA LEU A 53 -21.64 5.41 18.35
C LEU A 53 -21.75 6.63 17.41
N ALA A 54 -21.28 7.80 17.84
CA ALA A 54 -21.24 9.02 17.03
C ALA A 54 -20.30 8.86 15.82
N ILE A 55 -19.18 8.16 15.98
CA ILE A 55 -18.29 7.78 14.86
C ILE A 55 -19.02 6.86 13.89
N LYS A 56 -19.70 5.81 14.39
CA LYS A 56 -20.47 4.87 13.56
C LYS A 56 -21.58 5.55 12.74
N TYR A 57 -22.24 6.57 13.29
CA TYR A 57 -23.27 7.34 12.58
C TYR A 57 -22.75 8.61 11.88
N GLU A 58 -21.43 8.77 11.78
CA GLU A 58 -20.77 9.89 11.12
C GLU A 58 -21.27 11.27 11.61
N VAL A 59 -21.42 11.45 12.92
CA VAL A 59 -21.77 12.73 13.55
C VAL A 59 -20.49 13.56 13.76
N LYS A 60 -19.91 14.02 12.65
CA LYS A 60 -18.56 14.61 12.60
C LYS A 60 -18.37 15.81 13.54
N LYS A 61 -19.34 16.75 13.57
CA LYS A 61 -19.28 17.95 14.43
C LYS A 61 -19.24 17.63 15.92
N PHE A 62 -19.98 16.61 16.36
CA PHE A 62 -19.99 16.18 17.76
C PHE A 62 -18.62 15.66 18.20
N VAL A 63 -17.99 14.83 17.37
CA VAL A 63 -16.66 14.29 17.68
C VAL A 63 -15.60 15.39 17.60
N ALA A 64 -15.70 16.30 16.63
CA ALA A 64 -14.78 17.42 16.45
C ALA A 64 -14.94 18.54 17.51
N HIS A 65 -15.99 18.49 18.33
CA HIS A 65 -16.30 19.50 19.32
C HIS A 65 -15.13 19.69 20.34
N PRO A 66 -14.76 20.93 20.71
CA PRO A 66 -13.63 21.19 21.62
C PRO A 66 -13.68 20.41 22.94
N ASN A 67 -14.85 20.35 23.59
CA ASN A 67 -15.02 19.59 24.84
C ASN A 67 -14.77 18.08 24.65
N CYS A 68 -15.22 17.50 23.53
CA CYS A 68 -14.98 16.10 23.20
C CYS A 68 -13.49 15.86 22.86
N GLN A 69 -12.89 16.75 22.07
CA GLN A 69 -11.48 16.67 21.69
C GLN A 69 -10.56 16.80 22.89
N GLN A 70 -10.86 17.70 23.83
CA GLN A 70 -10.09 17.84 25.06
C GLN A 70 -10.07 16.54 25.88
N GLN A 71 -11.21 15.85 25.99
CA GLN A 71 -11.31 14.58 26.72
C GLN A 71 -10.63 13.42 25.98
N LEU A 72 -10.65 13.41 24.65
CA LEU A 72 -9.88 12.44 23.87
C LEU A 72 -8.38 12.68 24.00
N LEU A 73 -7.94 13.95 24.06
CA LEU A 73 -6.54 14.33 24.23
C LEU A 73 -5.99 13.98 25.62
N THR A 74 -6.79 14.11 26.69
CA THR A 74 -6.38 13.68 28.03
C THR A 74 -6.17 12.18 28.10
N LEU A 75 -7.03 11.40 27.44
CA LEU A 75 -6.89 9.94 27.33
C LEU A 75 -5.72 9.53 26.40
N TRP A 76 -5.48 10.27 25.33
CA TRP A 76 -4.40 9.98 24.38
C TRP A 76 -3.00 10.09 25.01
N TYR A 77 -2.79 11.14 25.81
CA TYR A 77 -1.55 11.41 26.55
C TYR A 77 -1.59 10.91 28.00
N GLU A 78 -2.41 9.89 28.30
CA GLU A 78 -2.48 9.23 29.61
C GLU A 78 -1.05 8.83 30.08
N ASN A 79 -0.67 9.19 31.31
CA ASN A 79 0.67 8.97 31.88
C ASN A 79 1.84 9.70 31.17
N LEU A 80 1.55 10.59 30.21
CA LEU A 80 2.50 11.40 29.44
C LEU A 80 2.06 12.87 29.35
N SER A 81 1.46 13.39 30.43
CA SER A 81 0.95 14.77 30.48
C SER A 81 2.03 15.81 30.15
N GLY A 82 3.27 15.56 30.59
CA GLY A 82 4.41 16.41 30.29
C GLY A 82 4.75 16.52 28.80
N LEU A 83 4.46 15.49 27.99
CA LEU A 83 4.75 15.46 26.55
C LEU A 83 3.72 16.23 25.72
N ARG A 84 2.50 16.39 26.22
CA ARG A 84 1.40 17.09 25.52
C ARG A 84 1.78 18.52 25.12
N GLN A 85 2.36 19.26 26.06
CA GLN A 85 2.73 20.68 25.90
C GLN A 85 4.12 20.90 25.29
N GLN A 86 4.88 19.84 24.99
CA GLN A 86 6.24 19.99 24.44
C GLN A 86 6.24 20.40 22.97
N SER A 87 7.35 21.01 22.57
CA SER A 87 7.61 21.34 21.17
C SER A 87 7.67 20.09 20.28
N GLY A 88 7.41 20.27 18.99
CA GLY A 88 7.49 19.19 18.00
C GLY A 88 8.85 18.48 18.00
N SER A 89 9.94 19.20 18.26
CA SER A 89 11.29 18.63 18.31
C SER A 89 11.47 17.61 19.44
N VAL A 90 10.89 17.85 20.63
CA VAL A 90 10.95 16.90 21.75
C VAL A 90 10.12 15.66 21.44
N LYS A 91 8.94 15.84 20.82
CA LYS A 91 8.11 14.72 20.34
C LYS A 91 8.87 13.89 19.31
N PHE A 92 9.58 14.53 18.38
CA PHE A 92 10.42 13.86 17.39
C PHE A 92 11.58 13.09 18.03
N MET A 93 12.31 13.70 18.97
CA MET A 93 13.37 13.00 19.72
C MET A 93 12.84 11.80 20.49
N THR A 94 11.61 11.88 21.03
CA THR A 94 10.95 10.76 21.70
C THR A 94 10.70 9.62 20.72
N VAL A 95 10.19 9.91 19.52
CA VAL A 95 9.99 8.91 18.46
C VAL A 95 11.32 8.25 18.07
N VAL A 96 12.39 9.04 17.86
CA VAL A 96 13.74 8.51 17.56
C VAL A 96 14.25 7.61 18.69
N GLY A 97 14.07 8.02 19.95
CA GLY A 97 14.45 7.22 21.11
C GLY A 97 13.70 5.87 21.16
N VAL A 98 12.39 5.88 20.87
CA VAL A 98 11.59 4.65 20.76
C VAL A 98 12.05 3.79 19.58
N SER A 99 12.43 4.38 18.44
CA SER A 99 12.96 3.66 17.28
C SER A 99 14.20 2.84 17.60
N VAL A 100 15.17 3.45 18.29
CA VAL A 100 16.40 2.75 18.68
C VAL A 100 16.12 1.74 19.79
N GLY A 101 15.25 2.09 20.74
CA GLY A 101 14.95 1.27 21.93
C GLY A 101 13.88 0.19 21.75
N LEU A 102 13.21 0.09 20.59
CA LEU A 102 12.02 -0.76 20.43
C LEU A 102 12.23 -2.22 20.87
N PRO A 103 13.33 -2.91 20.50
CA PRO A 103 13.55 -4.29 20.93
C PRO A 103 13.65 -4.43 22.46
N LEU A 104 14.33 -3.48 23.12
CA LEU A 104 14.50 -3.47 24.58
C LEU A 104 13.18 -3.14 25.29
N LEU A 105 12.41 -2.19 24.76
CA LEU A 105 11.09 -1.83 25.30
C LEU A 105 10.11 -3.01 25.21
N ALA A 106 10.13 -3.77 24.13
CA ALA A 106 9.30 -4.96 23.96
C ALA A 106 9.65 -6.06 24.98
N ILE A 107 10.94 -6.32 25.18
CA ILE A 107 11.42 -7.29 26.18
C ILE A 107 11.05 -6.85 27.59
N ALA A 108 11.27 -5.57 27.92
CA ALA A 108 10.93 -5.01 29.23
C ALA A 108 9.42 -5.11 29.53
N TYR A 109 8.57 -4.89 28.53
CA TYR A 109 7.12 -5.06 28.65
C TYR A 109 6.73 -6.52 28.91
N TRP A 110 7.41 -7.48 28.25
CA TRP A 110 7.12 -8.90 28.41
C TRP A 110 7.56 -9.44 29.78
N ILE A 111 8.72 -8.98 30.29
CA ILE A 111 9.26 -9.41 31.60
C ILE A 111 8.52 -8.73 32.77
N ALA A 112 8.27 -7.42 32.67
CA ALA A 112 7.74 -6.63 33.79
C ALA A 112 6.61 -5.68 33.32
N PRO A 113 5.43 -6.21 32.95
CA PRO A 113 4.32 -5.41 32.42
C PRO A 113 3.75 -4.41 33.44
N CYS A 114 3.85 -4.72 34.74
CA CYS A 114 3.33 -3.88 35.82
C CYS A 114 4.28 -2.73 36.24
N SER A 115 5.47 -2.66 35.64
CA SER A 115 6.46 -1.59 35.92
C SER A 115 5.96 -0.21 35.48
N LYS A 116 6.57 0.87 35.99
CA LYS A 116 6.26 2.24 35.55
C LYS A 116 6.40 2.38 34.03
N LEU A 117 7.47 1.79 33.46
CA LEU A 117 7.71 1.77 32.02
C LEU A 117 6.64 0.97 31.26
N GLY A 118 6.21 -0.19 31.80
CA GLY A 118 5.12 -0.98 31.23
C GLY A 118 3.78 -0.25 31.22
N ARG A 119 3.46 0.52 32.28
CA ARG A 119 2.27 1.39 32.32
C ARG A 119 2.36 2.51 31.28
N THR A 120 3.52 3.15 31.12
CA THR A 120 3.74 4.17 30.08
C THR A 120 3.57 3.60 28.67
N LEU A 121 4.10 2.40 28.39
CA LEU A 121 3.94 1.73 27.09
C LEU A 121 2.49 1.33 26.78
N ARG A 122 1.62 1.20 27.79
CA ARG A 122 0.20 0.92 27.61
C ARG A 122 -0.63 2.14 27.20
N SER A 123 -0.04 3.34 27.23
CA SER A 123 -0.70 4.57 26.78
C SER A 123 -1.01 4.52 25.27
N PRO A 124 -2.13 5.12 24.82
CA PRO A 124 -2.50 5.11 23.39
C PRO A 124 -1.42 5.72 22.49
N PHE A 125 -0.84 6.84 22.91
CA PHE A 125 0.24 7.49 22.16
C PHE A 125 1.46 6.59 21.96
N MET A 126 1.93 5.90 23.02
CA MET A 126 3.10 5.01 22.89
C MET A 126 2.82 3.81 22.01
N LYS A 127 1.61 3.25 22.05
CA LYS A 127 1.20 2.18 21.12
C LYS A 127 1.26 2.68 19.68
N PHE A 128 0.68 3.84 19.40
CA PHE A 128 0.73 4.45 18.06
C PHE A 128 2.17 4.65 17.58
N VAL A 129 3.03 5.25 18.41
CA VAL A 129 4.46 5.43 18.08
C VAL A 129 5.14 4.08 17.84
N ALA A 130 4.94 3.08 18.71
CA ALA A 130 5.55 1.76 18.54
C ALA A 130 5.12 1.07 17.23
N HIS A 131 3.85 1.17 16.84
CA HIS A 131 3.35 0.65 15.56
C HIS A 131 3.97 1.40 14.36
N ALA A 132 3.97 2.74 14.40
CA ALA A 132 4.55 3.58 13.35
C ALA A 132 6.06 3.30 13.17
N VAL A 133 6.78 3.18 14.28
CA VAL A 133 8.22 2.87 14.31
C VAL A 133 8.48 1.46 13.77
N SER A 134 7.74 0.45 14.21
CA SER A 134 7.86 -0.94 13.71
C SER A 134 7.70 -0.99 12.19
N PHE A 135 6.70 -0.28 11.67
CA PHE A 135 6.46 -0.17 10.24
C PHE A 135 7.60 0.58 9.50
N THR A 136 8.14 1.64 10.10
CA THR A 136 9.28 2.39 9.53
C THR A 136 10.54 1.53 9.48
N ILE A 137 10.80 0.74 10.52
CA ILE A 137 11.89 -0.25 10.55
C ILE A 137 11.70 -1.30 9.46
N PHE A 138 10.47 -1.78 9.25
CA PHE A 138 10.15 -2.69 8.16
C PHE A 138 10.48 -2.10 6.77
N LEU A 139 10.08 -0.85 6.50
CA LEU A 139 10.47 -0.16 5.27
C LEU A 139 11.99 -0.04 5.15
N GLY A 140 12.67 0.28 6.25
CA GLY A 140 14.14 0.29 6.33
C GLY A 140 14.76 -1.07 5.98
N LEU A 141 14.21 -2.17 6.48
CA LEU A 141 14.66 -3.53 6.16
C LEU A 141 14.49 -3.85 4.66
N LEU A 142 13.41 -3.39 4.02
CA LEU A 142 13.23 -3.55 2.56
C LEU A 142 14.32 -2.80 1.78
N VAL A 143 14.66 -1.58 2.21
CA VAL A 143 15.74 -0.78 1.61
C VAL A 143 17.11 -1.42 1.82
N VAL A 144 17.40 -1.92 3.03
CA VAL A 144 18.65 -2.64 3.34
C VAL A 144 18.74 -3.93 2.53
N ASN A 145 17.64 -4.65 2.31
CA ASN A 145 17.65 -5.84 1.44
C ASN A 145 18.00 -5.52 -0.02
N ALA A 146 17.82 -4.27 -0.45
CA ALA A 146 18.22 -3.79 -1.77
C ALA A 146 19.61 -3.13 -1.80
N SER A 147 20.20 -2.78 -0.64
CA SER A 147 21.35 -1.89 -0.56
C SER A 147 22.61 -2.43 -1.21
N ASP A 148 22.82 -3.74 -1.19
CA ASP A 148 24.00 -4.39 -1.77
C ASP A 148 24.14 -4.16 -3.29
N ARG A 149 23.07 -3.69 -3.94
CA ARG A 149 22.98 -3.46 -5.39
C ARG A 149 22.90 -1.99 -5.78
N PHE A 150 23.05 -1.05 -4.83
CA PHE A 150 22.90 0.39 -5.11
C PHE A 150 23.98 0.96 -6.05
N GLU A 151 25.20 0.45 -5.98
CA GLU A 151 26.28 0.83 -6.92
C GLU A 151 26.21 0.09 -8.27
N GLY A 152 25.21 -0.77 -8.45
CA GLY A 152 25.09 -1.67 -9.58
C GLY A 152 25.64 -3.06 -9.31
N VAL A 153 25.28 -4.02 -10.18
CA VAL A 153 25.72 -5.41 -10.07
C VAL A 153 27.06 -5.59 -10.77
N LYS A 154 28.04 -6.21 -10.11
CA LYS A 154 29.40 -6.39 -10.63
C LYS A 154 29.51 -7.38 -11.80
N ASN A 155 28.59 -8.33 -11.90
CA ASN A 155 28.65 -9.44 -12.86
C ASN A 155 27.57 -9.30 -13.93
N LEU A 156 27.85 -9.82 -15.12
CA LEU A 156 26.86 -9.81 -16.20
C LEU A 156 25.79 -10.90 -16.01
N PRO A 157 24.57 -10.73 -16.55
CA PRO A 157 23.47 -11.70 -16.39
C PRO A 157 23.72 -13.08 -17.00
N ASN A 158 24.71 -13.21 -17.89
CA ASN A 158 25.10 -14.45 -18.57
C ASN A 158 26.24 -15.20 -17.84
N GLU A 159 26.85 -14.61 -16.82
CA GLU A 159 27.96 -15.21 -16.07
C GLU A 159 27.45 -15.93 -14.82
N THR A 160 28.02 -17.11 -14.54
CA THR A 160 27.71 -17.91 -13.36
C THR A 160 28.90 -17.93 -12.42
N ILE A 161 28.71 -17.50 -11.18
CA ILE A 161 29.76 -17.54 -10.14
C ILE A 161 29.30 -18.44 -8.99
N THR A 162 30.05 -19.49 -8.75
CA THR A 162 29.86 -20.43 -7.63
C THR A 162 30.99 -20.26 -6.60
N ASP A 163 30.72 -20.58 -5.35
CA ASP A 163 31.72 -20.49 -4.27
C ASP A 163 32.72 -21.65 -4.36
N TYR A 164 32.24 -22.81 -4.80
CA TYR A 164 33.06 -23.99 -5.08
C TYR A 164 32.58 -24.69 -6.37
N PRO A 165 33.46 -25.43 -7.08
CA PRO A 165 33.15 -25.96 -8.42
C PRO A 165 32.04 -27.02 -8.47
N LYS A 166 31.69 -27.64 -7.34
CA LYS A 166 30.59 -28.61 -7.21
C LYS A 166 29.24 -27.98 -6.82
N GLN A 167 29.19 -26.68 -6.57
CA GLN A 167 27.96 -25.98 -6.19
C GLN A 167 27.09 -25.69 -7.43
N VAL A 168 25.81 -26.02 -7.36
CA VAL A 168 24.81 -25.60 -8.34
C VAL A 168 24.56 -24.10 -8.17
N PHE A 169 24.75 -23.34 -9.25
CA PHE A 169 24.60 -21.88 -9.26
C PHE A 169 23.30 -21.40 -8.63
N ARG A 170 22.19 -22.11 -8.89
CA ARG A 170 20.87 -21.71 -8.39
C ARG A 170 20.78 -21.65 -6.87
N VAL A 171 21.43 -22.55 -6.14
CA VAL A 171 21.40 -22.58 -4.67
C VAL A 171 21.90 -21.27 -4.08
N LYS A 172 23.00 -20.73 -4.64
CA LYS A 172 23.58 -19.47 -4.19
C LYS A 172 22.65 -18.28 -4.44
N THR A 173 21.88 -18.29 -5.51
CA THR A 173 20.98 -17.18 -5.87
C THR A 173 19.66 -17.17 -5.10
N THR A 174 19.17 -18.35 -4.68
CA THR A 174 17.84 -18.52 -4.08
C THR A 174 17.86 -18.74 -2.56
N GLN A 175 19.04 -18.80 -1.95
CA GLN A 175 19.19 -18.89 -0.50
C GLN A 175 18.62 -17.64 0.20
N PHE A 176 18.05 -17.84 1.38
CA PHE A 176 17.47 -16.76 2.18
C PHE A 176 18.55 -15.99 2.94
N SER A 177 18.51 -14.67 2.86
CA SER A 177 19.37 -13.79 3.68
C SER A 177 18.77 -13.56 5.08
N TRP A 178 19.59 -13.12 6.03
CA TRP A 178 19.11 -12.75 7.36
C TRP A 178 18.10 -11.60 7.34
N THR A 179 18.26 -10.64 6.42
CA THR A 179 17.30 -9.54 6.20
C THR A 179 15.95 -10.07 5.71
N GLU A 180 15.95 -11.01 4.77
CA GLU A 180 14.73 -11.68 4.28
C GLU A 180 14.02 -12.45 5.40
N MET A 181 14.76 -13.14 6.28
CA MET A 181 14.18 -13.82 7.44
C MET A 181 13.48 -12.86 8.42
N LEU A 182 14.06 -11.67 8.66
CA LEU A 182 13.44 -10.63 9.48
C LEU A 182 12.17 -10.05 8.83
N ILE A 183 12.20 -9.82 7.51
CA ILE A 183 11.05 -9.38 6.72
C ILE A 183 9.92 -10.41 6.81
N MET A 184 10.21 -11.69 6.61
CA MET A 184 9.22 -12.77 6.73
C MET A 184 8.61 -12.84 8.13
N LYS A 185 9.42 -12.71 9.19
CA LYS A 185 8.93 -12.65 10.57
C LYS A 185 7.99 -11.47 10.80
N TRP A 186 8.30 -10.30 10.24
CA TRP A 186 7.46 -9.10 10.35
C TRP A 186 6.12 -9.30 9.64
N ILE A 187 6.14 -9.85 8.42
CA ILE A 187 4.93 -10.15 7.64
C ILE A 187 4.02 -11.14 8.36
N LEU A 188 4.57 -12.20 8.96
CA LEU A 188 3.78 -13.14 9.78
C LEU A 188 3.09 -12.45 10.96
N GLY A 189 3.75 -11.49 11.61
CA GLY A 189 3.17 -10.68 12.66
C GLY A 189 1.99 -9.83 12.17
N MET A 190 2.11 -9.22 10.98
CA MET A 190 1.02 -8.45 10.39
C MET A 190 -0.14 -9.32 9.95
N ILE A 191 0.10 -10.48 9.32
CA ILE A 191 -0.96 -11.44 8.97
C ILE A 191 -1.75 -11.83 10.20
N TRP A 192 -1.07 -12.12 11.32
CA TRP A 192 -1.74 -12.44 12.57
C TRP A 192 -2.58 -11.28 13.11
N SER A 193 -2.11 -10.03 12.95
CA SER A 193 -2.87 -8.83 13.33
C SER A 193 -4.14 -8.68 12.49
N GLU A 194 -4.04 -8.80 11.17
CA GLU A 194 -5.19 -8.70 10.25
C GLU A 194 -6.22 -9.83 10.50
N CYS A 195 -5.76 -11.05 10.77
CA CYS A 195 -6.64 -12.17 11.10
C CYS A 195 -7.47 -11.87 12.37
N LYS A 196 -6.88 -11.20 13.37
CA LYS A 196 -7.61 -10.80 14.58
C LYS A 196 -8.62 -9.70 14.29
N GLU A 197 -8.25 -8.71 13.49
CA GLU A 197 -9.15 -7.62 13.09
C GLU A 197 -10.37 -8.15 12.34
N ILE A 198 -10.17 -9.04 11.36
CA ILE A 198 -11.26 -9.70 10.62
C ILE A 198 -12.17 -10.50 11.55
N TRP A 199 -11.60 -11.16 12.58
CA TRP A 199 -12.36 -11.94 13.55
C TRP A 199 -13.19 -11.07 14.50
N GLU A 200 -12.66 -9.92 14.91
CA GLU A 200 -13.31 -9.00 15.85
C GLU A 200 -14.39 -8.14 15.18
N GLU A 201 -14.12 -7.59 13.99
CA GLU A 201 -15.05 -6.71 13.26
C GLU A 201 -16.05 -7.48 12.40
N GLY A 202 -15.65 -8.65 11.92
CA GLY A 202 -16.38 -9.45 10.94
C GLY A 202 -16.06 -9.05 9.49
N PRO A 203 -16.20 -10.00 8.54
CA PRO A 203 -15.72 -9.83 7.17
C PRO A 203 -16.45 -8.75 6.38
N ARG A 204 -17.73 -8.48 6.70
CA ARG A 204 -18.52 -7.47 5.99
C ARG A 204 -18.01 -6.06 6.28
N GLU A 205 -17.75 -5.74 7.54
CA GLU A 205 -17.30 -4.42 7.95
C GLU A 205 -15.86 -4.19 7.48
N TYR A 206 -15.01 -5.22 7.57
CA TYR A 206 -13.63 -5.18 7.10
C TYR A 206 -13.51 -4.80 5.61
N VAL A 207 -14.29 -5.43 4.73
CA VAL A 207 -14.21 -5.19 3.26
C VAL A 207 -14.77 -3.83 2.86
N MET A 208 -15.61 -3.20 3.69
CA MET A 208 -16.10 -1.83 3.44
C MET A 208 -14.99 -0.78 3.57
N HIS A 209 -13.91 -1.09 4.30
CA HIS A 209 -12.75 -0.23 4.44
C HIS A 209 -11.71 -0.54 3.35
N LEU A 210 -11.61 0.34 2.33
CA LEU A 210 -10.66 0.20 1.21
C LEU A 210 -9.20 0.05 1.64
N TRP A 211 -8.85 0.66 2.78
CA TRP A 211 -7.52 0.61 3.37
C TRP A 211 -7.18 -0.80 3.87
N ASN A 212 -8.14 -1.47 4.53
CA ASN A 212 -8.01 -2.87 4.97
C ASN A 212 -7.85 -3.82 3.76
N LEU A 213 -8.55 -3.55 2.66
CA LEU A 213 -8.39 -4.31 1.42
C LEU A 213 -6.98 -4.13 0.80
N LEU A 214 -6.41 -2.92 0.88
CA LEU A 214 -5.05 -2.65 0.43
C LEU A 214 -4.03 -3.43 1.29
N ASP A 215 -4.19 -3.41 2.61
CA ASP A 215 -3.31 -4.13 3.53
C ASP A 215 -3.38 -5.65 3.33
N PHE A 216 -4.59 -6.22 3.22
CA PHE A 216 -4.79 -7.62 2.89
C PHE A 216 -4.15 -8.00 1.54
N GLY A 217 -4.37 -7.17 0.51
CA GLY A 217 -3.79 -7.33 -0.82
C GLY A 217 -2.26 -7.34 -0.77
N MET A 218 -1.65 -6.34 -0.13
CA MET A 218 -0.20 -6.22 0.03
C MET A 218 0.40 -7.45 0.74
N LEU A 219 -0.20 -7.89 1.85
CA LEU A 219 0.28 -9.07 2.59
C LEU A 219 0.14 -10.35 1.76
N SER A 220 -0.97 -10.51 1.03
CA SER A 220 -1.18 -11.67 0.16
C SER A 220 -0.12 -11.77 -0.95
N ILE A 221 0.28 -10.65 -1.56
CA ILE A 221 1.32 -10.60 -2.59
C ILE A 221 2.70 -10.93 -1.99
N PHE A 222 3.00 -10.47 -0.78
CA PHE A 222 4.23 -10.89 -0.09
C PHE A 222 4.27 -12.40 0.15
N VAL A 223 3.18 -12.98 0.65
CA VAL A 223 3.09 -14.43 0.87
C VAL A 223 3.26 -15.19 -0.45
N ALA A 224 2.61 -14.74 -1.53
CA ALA A 224 2.75 -15.34 -2.86
C ALA A 224 4.20 -15.25 -3.39
N SER A 225 4.88 -14.13 -3.17
CA SER A 225 6.29 -13.96 -3.53
C SER A 225 7.20 -14.91 -2.75
N PHE A 226 7.11 -14.91 -1.41
CA PHE A 226 7.97 -15.76 -0.57
C PHE A 226 7.70 -17.25 -0.77
N THR A 227 6.45 -17.66 -1.04
CA THR A 227 6.12 -19.05 -1.39
C THR A 227 6.73 -19.45 -2.73
N ALA A 228 6.66 -18.60 -3.77
CA ALA A 228 7.33 -18.86 -5.05
C ALA A 228 8.85 -18.97 -4.90
N ARG A 229 9.47 -18.11 -4.08
CA ARG A 229 10.90 -18.17 -3.74
C ARG A 229 11.26 -19.44 -2.97
N PHE A 230 10.43 -19.83 -2.01
CA PHE A 230 10.63 -21.06 -1.24
C PHE A 230 10.56 -22.30 -2.15
N MET A 231 9.63 -22.34 -3.11
CA MET A 231 9.57 -23.40 -4.12
C MET A 231 10.81 -23.43 -5.02
N ALA A 232 11.32 -22.26 -5.44
CA ALA A 232 12.58 -22.17 -6.19
C ALA A 232 13.77 -22.70 -5.37
N PHE A 233 13.81 -22.39 -4.07
CA PHE A 233 14.82 -22.90 -3.14
C PHE A 233 14.77 -24.41 -2.99
N LEU A 234 13.59 -25.00 -2.75
CA LEU A 234 13.43 -26.45 -2.63
C LEU A 234 13.95 -27.18 -3.88
N LYS A 235 13.59 -26.69 -5.08
CA LYS A 235 14.05 -27.30 -6.33
C LYS A 235 15.54 -27.16 -6.57
N ALA A 236 16.13 -26.01 -6.20
CA ALA A 236 17.58 -25.85 -6.26
C ALA A 236 18.31 -26.78 -5.27
N THR A 237 17.77 -26.97 -4.06
CA THR A 237 18.35 -27.90 -3.07
C THR A 237 18.23 -29.35 -3.50
N GLU A 238 17.13 -29.75 -4.12
CA GLU A 238 16.94 -31.09 -4.70
C GLU A 238 17.99 -31.37 -5.80
N ALA A 239 18.22 -30.38 -6.67
CA ALA A 239 19.24 -30.47 -7.71
C ALA A 239 20.66 -30.58 -7.13
N GLN A 240 20.97 -29.84 -6.06
CA GLN A 240 22.26 -29.97 -5.37
C GLN A 240 22.44 -31.34 -4.72
N GLN A 241 21.42 -31.85 -4.04
CA GLN A 241 21.46 -33.18 -3.43
C GLN A 241 21.69 -34.28 -4.47
N TYR A 242 21.08 -34.16 -5.65
CA TYR A 242 21.34 -35.06 -6.76
C TYR A 242 22.80 -34.99 -7.22
N VAL A 243 23.35 -33.79 -7.41
CA VAL A 243 24.76 -33.61 -7.78
C VAL A 243 25.69 -34.23 -6.72
N ASP A 244 25.41 -34.01 -5.45
CA ASP A 244 26.26 -34.51 -4.37
C ASP A 244 26.27 -36.03 -4.26
N GLN A 245 25.14 -36.68 -4.58
CA GLN A 245 24.99 -38.14 -4.51
C GLN A 245 25.50 -38.87 -5.76
N TYR A 246 25.20 -38.35 -6.96
CA TYR A 246 25.42 -39.08 -8.22
C TYR A 246 26.64 -38.60 -9.01
N VAL A 247 27.18 -37.41 -8.73
CA VAL A 247 28.37 -36.89 -9.42
C VAL A 247 29.60 -37.08 -8.54
N GLN A 248 30.50 -37.97 -8.98
CA GLN A 248 31.76 -38.25 -8.28
C GLN A 248 32.82 -37.16 -8.52
N ASP A 249 32.76 -36.44 -9.65
CA ASP A 249 33.70 -35.37 -9.98
C ASP A 249 33.51 -34.12 -9.10
N ASP A 250 34.62 -33.47 -8.78
CA ASP A 250 34.64 -32.24 -7.98
C ASP A 250 34.21 -30.98 -8.76
N ASN A 251 34.05 -31.07 -10.09
CA ASN A 251 33.73 -29.94 -10.95
C ASN A 251 32.58 -30.23 -11.92
N LEU A 252 31.49 -29.49 -11.74
CA LEU A 252 30.26 -29.60 -12.54
C LEU A 252 30.47 -29.31 -14.05
N ASN A 253 31.46 -28.49 -14.41
CA ASN A 253 31.68 -28.09 -15.80
C ASN A 253 32.26 -29.20 -16.69
N LYS A 254 32.75 -30.29 -16.09
CA LYS A 254 33.38 -31.40 -16.81
C LYS A 254 32.42 -32.57 -17.08
N VAL A 255 31.22 -32.53 -16.49
CA VAL A 255 30.26 -33.64 -16.51
C VAL A 255 29.01 -33.25 -17.26
N MET A 256 28.49 -34.17 -18.09
CA MET A 256 27.20 -33.98 -18.74
C MET A 256 26.08 -34.39 -17.78
N LEU A 257 25.34 -33.40 -17.26
CA LEU A 257 24.22 -33.60 -16.36
C LEU A 257 22.93 -33.92 -17.13
N PRO A 258 21.96 -34.61 -16.50
CA PRO A 258 20.60 -34.69 -17.03
C PRO A 258 20.02 -33.29 -17.28
N PRO A 259 19.21 -33.08 -18.33
CA PRO A 259 18.72 -31.76 -18.71
C PRO A 259 17.93 -31.07 -17.60
N GLU A 260 17.22 -31.82 -16.76
CA GLU A 260 16.45 -31.31 -15.63
C GLU A 260 17.35 -30.70 -14.54
N VAL A 261 18.51 -31.30 -14.28
CA VAL A 261 19.49 -30.82 -13.29
C VAL A 261 20.37 -29.73 -13.91
N ALA A 262 20.72 -29.88 -15.19
CA ALA A 262 21.50 -28.90 -15.94
C ALA A 262 20.82 -27.53 -16.02
N TYR A 263 19.48 -27.47 -16.02
CA TYR A 263 18.75 -26.20 -15.97
C TYR A 263 19.17 -25.32 -14.78
N PHE A 264 19.41 -25.92 -13.61
CA PHE A 264 19.78 -25.17 -12.40
C PHE A 264 21.23 -24.66 -12.39
N THR A 265 22.05 -25.04 -13.37
CA THR A 265 23.40 -24.48 -13.56
C THR A 265 23.41 -23.27 -14.49
N TYR A 266 22.32 -23.00 -15.22
CA TYR A 266 22.27 -21.93 -16.20
C TYR A 266 22.14 -20.52 -15.59
N ALA A 267 22.75 -19.55 -16.28
CA ALA A 267 22.61 -18.13 -16.00
C ALA A 267 21.22 -17.60 -16.40
N ARG A 268 20.92 -16.36 -15.97
CA ARG A 268 19.58 -15.74 -16.05
C ARG A 268 19.03 -15.64 -17.48
N ASN A 269 19.90 -15.52 -18.48
CA ASN A 269 19.52 -15.44 -19.89
C ASN A 269 18.83 -16.70 -20.45
N LYS A 270 19.00 -17.85 -19.81
CA LYS A 270 18.42 -19.13 -20.24
C LYS A 270 17.28 -19.61 -19.33
N TRP A 271 16.88 -18.81 -18.36
CA TRP A 271 15.77 -19.18 -17.47
C TRP A 271 14.45 -19.21 -18.24
N LEU A 272 13.57 -20.12 -17.84
CA LEU A 272 12.23 -20.18 -18.40
C LEU A 272 11.46 -18.90 -18.03
N PRO A 273 10.63 -18.34 -18.92
CA PRO A 273 9.85 -17.13 -18.62
C PRO A 273 8.91 -17.28 -17.42
N SER A 274 8.43 -18.51 -17.16
CA SER A 274 7.55 -18.85 -16.04
C SER A 274 8.30 -19.35 -14.80
N ASP A 275 9.61 -19.09 -14.70
CA ASP A 275 10.43 -19.55 -13.60
C ASP A 275 9.96 -18.93 -12.25
N PRO A 276 9.77 -19.72 -11.18
CA PRO A 276 9.25 -19.23 -9.89
C PRO A 276 10.06 -18.09 -9.27
N GLN A 277 11.37 -18.00 -9.54
CA GLN A 277 12.21 -16.89 -9.08
C GLN A 277 11.83 -15.58 -9.76
N ILE A 278 11.54 -15.59 -11.06
CA ILE A 278 11.13 -14.40 -11.80
C ILE A 278 9.77 -13.92 -11.31
N ILE A 279 8.83 -14.85 -11.10
CA ILE A 279 7.51 -14.56 -10.53
C ILE A 279 7.65 -13.96 -9.12
N SER A 280 8.50 -14.57 -8.27
CA SER A 280 8.79 -14.07 -6.94
C SER A 280 9.33 -12.64 -6.97
N GLU A 281 10.31 -12.35 -7.82
CA GLU A 281 10.92 -11.02 -7.96
C GLU A 281 9.89 -9.96 -8.42
N GLY A 282 9.04 -10.30 -9.38
CA GLY A 282 7.97 -9.43 -9.85
C GLY A 282 6.93 -9.12 -8.78
N LEU A 283 6.42 -10.14 -8.08
CA LEU A 283 5.46 -9.97 -6.99
C LEU A 283 6.08 -9.21 -5.82
N TYR A 284 7.34 -9.49 -5.47
CA TYR A 284 8.05 -8.79 -4.40
C TYR A 284 8.15 -7.29 -4.69
N ALA A 285 8.49 -6.91 -5.94
CA ALA A 285 8.58 -5.50 -6.33
C ALA A 285 7.23 -4.77 -6.18
N VAL A 286 6.14 -5.40 -6.60
CA VAL A 286 4.78 -4.85 -6.42
C VAL A 286 4.46 -4.69 -4.93
N ALA A 287 4.75 -5.71 -4.11
CA ALA A 287 4.51 -5.66 -2.66
C ALA A 287 5.31 -4.55 -1.97
N VAL A 288 6.56 -4.32 -2.37
CA VAL A 288 7.39 -3.22 -1.86
C VAL A 288 6.74 -1.86 -2.15
N VAL A 289 6.26 -1.62 -3.37
CA VAL A 289 5.58 -0.36 -3.73
C VAL A 289 4.31 -0.17 -2.91
N LEU A 290 3.47 -1.21 -2.80
CA LEU A 290 2.26 -1.15 -1.98
C LEU A 290 2.58 -0.92 -0.50
N SER A 291 3.68 -1.48 0.01
CA SER A 291 4.12 -1.26 1.39
C SER A 291 4.35 0.22 1.68
N PHE A 292 5.02 0.96 0.79
CA PHE A 292 5.25 2.40 0.99
C PHE A 292 3.96 3.22 1.02
N SER A 293 2.91 2.79 0.32
CA SER A 293 1.61 3.48 0.34
C SER A 293 0.95 3.48 1.73
N ARG A 294 1.29 2.50 2.58
CA ARG A 294 0.77 2.36 3.95
C ARG A 294 1.23 3.48 4.90
N ILE A 295 2.22 4.30 4.53
CA ILE A 295 2.58 5.49 5.31
C ILE A 295 1.40 6.47 5.48
N ALA A 296 0.43 6.39 4.56
CA ALA A 296 -0.82 7.13 4.63
C ALA A 296 -1.62 6.87 5.92
N TYR A 297 -1.44 5.78 6.66
CA TYR A 297 -2.13 5.59 7.94
C TYR A 297 -1.58 6.48 9.07
N ILE A 298 -0.34 6.95 8.94
CA ILE A 298 0.34 7.75 9.98
C ILE A 298 0.13 9.25 9.74
N LEU A 299 0.02 9.66 8.48
CA LEU A 299 -0.13 11.06 8.06
C LEU A 299 -1.32 11.83 8.70
N PRO A 300 -2.50 11.23 8.96
CA PRO A 300 -3.63 11.92 9.59
C PRO A 300 -3.36 12.40 11.01
N ALA A 301 -2.39 11.79 11.70
CA ALA A 301 -2.05 12.17 13.06
C ALA A 301 -1.28 13.50 13.15
N ASN A 302 -0.79 14.02 12.03
CA ASN A 302 -0.13 15.33 12.01
C ASN A 302 -1.12 16.44 11.64
N GLU A 303 -1.05 17.55 12.36
CA GLU A 303 -1.92 18.74 12.17
C GLU A 303 -1.80 19.32 10.75
N SER A 304 -0.58 19.30 10.18
CA SER A 304 -0.34 19.84 8.83
C SER A 304 -0.71 18.87 7.70
N PHE A 305 -0.48 17.56 7.87
CA PHE A 305 -0.68 16.57 6.80
C PHE A 305 -2.08 15.94 6.79
N GLY A 306 -2.76 15.88 7.93
CA GLY A 306 -4.07 15.25 8.03
C GLY A 306 -5.15 15.90 7.15
N PRO A 307 -5.33 17.23 7.19
CA PRO A 307 -6.29 17.92 6.32
C PRO A 307 -6.02 17.68 4.83
N LEU A 308 -4.74 17.70 4.43
CA LEU A 308 -4.29 17.48 3.05
C LEU A 308 -4.60 16.05 2.58
N GLN A 309 -4.40 15.05 3.43
CA GLN A 309 -4.71 13.67 3.07
C GLN A 309 -6.22 13.44 2.97
N ILE A 310 -7.01 14.03 3.87
CA ILE A 310 -8.47 13.90 3.83
C ILE A 310 -9.02 14.54 2.54
N SER A 311 -8.49 15.70 2.12
CA SER A 311 -8.89 16.33 0.85
C SER A 311 -8.50 15.46 -0.34
N LEU A 312 -7.26 14.94 -0.38
CA LEU A 312 -6.80 14.03 -1.42
C LEU A 312 -7.69 12.77 -1.53
N GLY A 313 -8.05 12.15 -0.40
CA GLY A 313 -8.90 10.96 -0.38
C GLY A 313 -10.31 11.24 -0.92
N ARG A 314 -10.84 12.45 -0.74
CA ARG A 314 -12.14 12.86 -1.31
C ARG A 314 -12.04 13.13 -2.80
N THR A 315 -11.01 13.85 -3.25
CA THR A 315 -10.82 14.12 -4.68
C THR A 315 -10.64 12.83 -5.47
N VAL A 316 -9.90 11.84 -4.94
CA VAL A 316 -9.77 10.51 -5.55
C VAL A 316 -11.13 9.82 -5.75
N LYS A 317 -12.05 9.91 -4.78
CA LYS A 317 -13.41 9.36 -4.94
C LYS A 317 -14.20 10.04 -6.06
N ASP A 318 -13.99 11.33 -6.27
CA ASP A 318 -14.63 12.06 -7.37
C ASP A 318 -14.00 11.72 -8.72
N ILE A 319 -12.67 11.52 -8.78
CA ILE A 319 -11.96 11.05 -9.99
C ILE A 319 -12.56 9.73 -10.49
N PHE A 320 -12.89 8.79 -9.60
CA PHE A 320 -13.48 7.50 -10.00
C PHE A 320 -14.81 7.63 -10.75
N LYS A 321 -15.66 8.63 -10.41
CA LYS A 321 -16.91 8.88 -11.13
C LYS A 321 -16.65 9.26 -12.58
N PHE A 322 -15.61 10.08 -12.81
CA PHE A 322 -15.22 10.53 -14.15
C PHE A 322 -14.49 9.45 -14.94
N MET A 323 -13.75 8.58 -14.27
CA MET A 323 -12.99 7.49 -14.88
C MET A 323 -13.87 6.55 -15.72
N VAL A 324 -15.17 6.45 -15.40
CA VAL A 324 -16.12 5.64 -16.19
C VAL A 324 -16.23 6.16 -17.63
N ILE A 325 -16.42 7.46 -17.82
CA ILE A 325 -16.52 8.07 -19.16
C ILE A 325 -15.19 7.92 -19.89
N PHE A 326 -14.08 8.13 -19.17
CA PHE A 326 -12.73 7.96 -19.70
C PHE A 326 -12.49 6.55 -20.25
N ILE A 327 -12.84 5.50 -19.48
CA ILE A 327 -12.70 4.11 -19.90
C ILE A 327 -13.59 3.80 -21.12
N MET A 328 -14.82 4.31 -21.17
CA MET A 328 -15.71 4.10 -22.32
C MET A 328 -15.11 4.63 -23.61
N VAL A 329 -14.61 5.88 -23.60
CA VAL A 329 -13.97 6.49 -24.76
C VAL A 329 -12.69 5.73 -25.13
N PHE A 330 -11.86 5.42 -24.13
CA PHE A 330 -10.62 4.67 -24.34
C PHE A 330 -10.85 3.32 -25.03
N VAL A 331 -11.80 2.52 -24.54
CA VAL A 331 -12.13 1.19 -25.11
C VAL A 331 -12.71 1.32 -26.52
N ALA A 332 -13.54 2.33 -26.79
CA ALA A 332 -14.11 2.56 -28.12
C ALA A 332 -13.00 2.81 -29.17
N PHE A 333 -12.03 3.68 -28.86
CA PHE A 333 -10.89 3.94 -29.75
C PHE A 333 -9.94 2.74 -29.83
N MET A 334 -9.71 2.02 -28.72
CA MET A 334 -8.88 0.80 -28.72
C MET A 334 -9.43 -0.26 -29.68
N ILE A 335 -10.72 -0.56 -29.60
CA ILE A 335 -11.36 -1.54 -30.48
C ILE A 335 -11.38 -1.02 -31.93
N GLY A 336 -11.64 0.28 -32.14
CA GLY A 336 -11.60 0.89 -33.46
C GLY A 336 -10.23 0.77 -34.15
N MET A 337 -9.15 1.10 -33.43
CA MET A 337 -7.78 0.99 -33.93
C MET A 337 -7.35 -0.46 -34.14
N PHE A 338 -7.72 -1.37 -33.23
CA PHE A 338 -7.46 -2.80 -33.38
C PHE A 338 -8.14 -3.37 -34.64
N ASN A 339 -9.43 -3.06 -34.85
CA ASN A 339 -10.16 -3.52 -36.03
C ASN A 339 -9.56 -2.98 -37.33
N LEU A 340 -9.03 -1.75 -37.33
CA LEU A 340 -8.38 -1.15 -38.49
C LEU A 340 -7.05 -1.83 -38.84
N TYR A 341 -6.23 -2.15 -37.84
CA TYR A 341 -4.84 -2.59 -38.03
C TYR A 341 -4.59 -4.09 -37.83
N SER A 342 -5.55 -4.87 -37.34
CA SER A 342 -5.41 -6.31 -37.07
C SER A 342 -4.90 -7.12 -38.29
N TYR A 343 -5.37 -6.80 -39.49
CA TYR A 343 -4.96 -7.47 -40.74
C TYR A 343 -3.55 -7.09 -41.23
N TYR A 344 -2.91 -6.09 -40.62
CA TYR A 344 -1.60 -5.57 -41.04
C TYR A 344 -0.44 -6.10 -40.19
N LEU A 345 -0.62 -7.25 -39.53
CA LEU A 345 0.46 -7.94 -38.81
C LEU A 345 1.64 -8.22 -39.77
N GLY A 346 2.85 -7.80 -39.40
CA GLY A 346 4.07 -7.93 -40.24
C GLY A 346 4.24 -6.83 -41.32
N ALA A 347 3.18 -6.08 -41.63
CA ALA A 347 3.17 -5.01 -42.61
C ALA A 347 3.35 -3.60 -42.00
N LYS A 348 3.73 -3.51 -40.73
CA LYS A 348 3.99 -2.27 -39.99
C LYS A 348 5.44 -2.18 -39.54
N TYR A 349 5.91 -0.97 -39.25
CA TYR A 349 7.22 -0.72 -38.64
C TYR A 349 7.24 -1.02 -37.14
N ASN A 350 6.10 -0.86 -36.47
CA ASN A 350 5.89 -1.11 -35.03
C ASN A 350 4.72 -2.11 -34.84
N PRO A 351 4.80 -3.06 -33.88
CA PRO A 351 3.69 -3.97 -33.54
C PRO A 351 2.40 -3.29 -33.04
N ALA A 352 2.41 -1.98 -32.79
CA ALA A 352 1.26 -1.20 -32.35
C ALA A 352 -0.04 -1.48 -33.14
N PHE A 353 -1.15 -1.59 -32.41
CA PHE A 353 -2.52 -1.80 -32.91
C PHE A 353 -2.81 -3.15 -33.59
N THR A 354 -1.85 -4.07 -33.66
CA THR A 354 -2.05 -5.38 -34.33
C THR A 354 -2.76 -6.40 -33.44
N THR A 355 -2.56 -6.33 -32.13
CA THR A 355 -3.24 -7.13 -31.11
C THR A 355 -3.98 -6.22 -30.14
N VAL A 356 -4.95 -6.77 -29.40
CA VAL A 356 -5.68 -6.01 -28.37
C VAL A 356 -4.72 -5.49 -27.28
N GLU A 357 -3.75 -6.30 -26.87
CA GLU A 357 -2.75 -5.92 -25.87
C GLU A 357 -1.86 -4.77 -26.34
N GLU A 358 -1.32 -4.85 -27.56
CA GLU A 358 -0.46 -3.79 -28.10
C GLU A 358 -1.26 -2.51 -28.42
N SER A 359 -2.54 -2.65 -28.79
CA SER A 359 -3.47 -1.52 -28.93
C SER A 359 -3.67 -0.80 -27.61
N PHE A 360 -3.91 -1.56 -26.53
CA PHE A 360 -4.03 -1.01 -25.17
C PHE A 360 -2.75 -0.27 -24.76
N LYS A 361 -1.57 -0.91 -24.89
CA LYS A 361 -0.27 -0.29 -24.54
C LYS A 361 -0.05 1.02 -25.29
N THR A 362 -0.27 1.01 -26.61
CA THR A 362 0.00 2.18 -27.46
C THR A 362 -0.90 3.36 -27.10
N LEU A 363 -2.21 3.13 -26.92
CA LEU A 363 -3.16 4.20 -26.52
C LEU A 363 -2.95 4.65 -25.09
N PHE A 364 -2.60 3.73 -24.18
CA PHE A 364 -2.32 4.08 -22.79
C PHE A 364 -1.14 5.04 -22.69
N TRP A 365 -0.01 4.70 -23.34
CA TRP A 365 1.18 5.54 -23.32
C TRP A 365 1.04 6.84 -24.12
N SER A 366 0.11 6.90 -25.08
CA SER A 366 -0.13 8.14 -25.83
C SER A 366 -0.80 9.23 -24.98
N ILE A 367 -1.56 8.88 -23.93
CA ILE A 367 -2.11 9.85 -22.97
C ILE A 367 -0.99 10.67 -22.31
N PHE A 368 0.18 10.05 -22.11
CA PHE A 368 1.37 10.66 -21.52
C PHE A 368 2.34 11.23 -22.56
N GLY A 369 1.98 11.21 -23.85
CA GLY A 369 2.85 11.69 -24.94
C GLY A 369 4.06 10.79 -25.23
N LEU A 370 4.09 9.55 -24.73
CA LEU A 370 5.20 8.60 -24.92
C LEU A 370 5.00 7.66 -26.12
N SER A 371 3.96 7.86 -26.92
CA SER A 371 3.67 7.04 -28.09
C SER A 371 4.13 7.70 -29.38
N GLU A 372 4.77 6.93 -30.25
CA GLU A 372 5.31 7.40 -31.51
C GLU A 372 4.25 7.50 -32.61
N VAL A 373 4.32 8.53 -33.45
CA VAL A 373 3.44 8.71 -34.62
C VAL A 373 3.69 7.63 -35.69
N ILE A 374 4.90 7.05 -35.72
CA ILE A 374 5.30 5.95 -36.61
C ILE A 374 4.44 4.70 -36.39
N SER A 375 3.77 4.57 -35.23
CA SER A 375 2.84 3.48 -34.92
C SER A 375 1.64 3.37 -35.88
N VAL A 376 1.32 4.44 -36.61
CA VAL A 376 0.19 4.51 -37.56
C VAL A 376 0.62 4.16 -38.99
N VAL A 377 1.92 4.32 -39.29
CA VAL A 377 2.49 4.16 -40.64
C VAL A 377 2.56 2.69 -41.05
N LEU A 378 2.13 2.41 -42.28
CA LEU A 378 2.17 1.09 -42.91
C LEU A 378 3.37 1.00 -43.86
N LYS A 379 3.86 -0.22 -44.13
CA LYS A 379 4.87 -0.48 -45.17
C LYS A 379 4.27 -0.52 -46.58
N TYR A 380 2.97 -0.79 -46.70
CA TYR A 380 2.25 -0.84 -47.97
C TYR A 380 1.63 0.50 -48.33
N ASP A 381 1.41 0.75 -49.63
CA ASP A 381 0.85 1.99 -50.17
C ASP A 381 -0.68 2.12 -49.95
N HIS A 382 -1.20 1.54 -48.87
CA HIS A 382 -2.62 1.64 -48.48
C HIS A 382 -2.89 2.97 -47.75
N LYS A 383 -2.65 4.09 -48.46
CA LYS A 383 -2.76 5.45 -47.91
C LYS A 383 -4.11 5.78 -47.28
N PHE A 384 -5.20 5.18 -47.78
CA PHE A 384 -6.52 5.40 -47.19
C PHE A 384 -6.57 4.93 -45.72
N ILE A 385 -6.06 3.72 -45.45
CA ILE A 385 -6.07 3.14 -44.10
C ILE A 385 -5.14 3.93 -43.17
N GLU A 386 -3.97 4.30 -43.68
CA GLU A 386 -3.03 5.16 -42.96
C GLU A 386 -3.66 6.52 -42.59
N ASN A 387 -4.34 7.17 -43.53
CA ASN A 387 -5.05 8.43 -43.29
C ASN A 387 -6.17 8.27 -42.26
N ILE A 388 -6.98 7.20 -42.34
CA ILE A 388 -8.02 6.93 -41.32
C ILE A 388 -7.38 6.71 -39.95
N GLY A 389 -6.26 6.00 -39.88
CA GLY A 389 -5.51 5.81 -38.65
C GLY A 389 -4.98 7.13 -38.07
N TYR A 390 -4.45 8.02 -38.91
CA TYR A 390 -4.02 9.36 -38.49
C TYR A 390 -5.17 10.18 -37.94
N VAL A 391 -6.34 10.15 -38.59
CA VAL A 391 -7.53 10.86 -38.14
C VAL A 391 -8.02 10.29 -36.81
N LEU A 392 -8.19 8.97 -36.69
CA LEU A 392 -8.67 8.34 -35.45
C LEU A 392 -7.73 8.59 -34.28
N TYR A 393 -6.42 8.44 -34.49
CA TYR A 393 -5.41 8.68 -33.47
C TYR A 393 -5.30 10.17 -33.10
N GLY A 394 -5.45 11.07 -34.07
CA GLY A 394 -5.52 12.51 -33.83
C GLY A 394 -6.75 12.90 -32.99
N VAL A 395 -7.94 12.42 -33.38
CA VAL A 395 -9.19 12.66 -32.64
C VAL A 395 -9.13 12.06 -31.23
N TYR A 396 -8.56 10.86 -31.07
CA TYR A 396 -8.31 10.26 -29.76
C TYR A 396 -7.46 11.18 -28.88
N ASN A 397 -6.31 11.67 -29.37
CA ASN A 397 -5.44 12.51 -28.57
C ASN A 397 -6.10 13.85 -28.21
N VAL A 398 -6.84 14.48 -29.13
CA VAL A 398 -7.60 15.69 -28.82
C VAL A 398 -8.66 15.41 -27.73
N THR A 399 -9.41 14.32 -27.86
CA THR A 399 -10.49 13.98 -26.92
C THR A 399 -9.93 13.63 -25.54
N MET A 400 -8.92 12.77 -25.48
CA MET A 400 -8.37 12.25 -24.22
C MET A 400 -7.48 13.27 -23.52
N VAL A 401 -6.56 13.91 -24.24
CA VAL A 401 -5.55 14.80 -23.65
C VAL A 401 -6.08 16.22 -23.52
N VAL A 402 -6.79 16.76 -24.53
CA VAL A 402 -7.23 18.16 -24.49
C VAL A 402 -8.57 18.31 -23.77
N VAL A 403 -9.52 17.40 -23.96
CA VAL A 403 -10.85 17.54 -23.36
C VAL A 403 -10.91 16.86 -21.99
N LEU A 404 -10.68 15.55 -21.93
CA LEU A 404 -10.92 14.78 -20.72
C LEU A 404 -9.90 15.06 -19.61
N LEU A 405 -8.62 15.25 -19.93
CA LEU A 405 -7.60 15.61 -18.94
C LEU A 405 -7.89 17.00 -18.33
N ASN A 406 -8.19 18.00 -19.17
CA ASN A 406 -8.48 19.36 -18.70
C ASN A 406 -9.78 19.41 -17.89
N MET A 407 -10.80 18.63 -18.28
CA MET A 407 -12.03 18.50 -17.51
C MET A 407 -11.78 17.83 -16.15
N LEU A 408 -10.92 16.79 -16.11
CA LEU A 408 -10.52 16.15 -14.86
C LEU A 408 -9.83 17.14 -13.91
N ILE A 409 -8.90 17.96 -14.43
CA ILE A 409 -8.23 19.01 -13.65
C ILE A 409 -9.24 20.02 -13.10
N ALA A 410 -10.17 20.50 -13.95
CA ALA A 410 -11.20 21.43 -13.52
C ALA A 410 -12.10 20.86 -12.41
N MET A 411 -12.48 19.58 -12.52
CA MET A 411 -13.28 18.92 -11.48
C MET A 411 -12.51 18.72 -10.18
N ILE A 412 -11.23 18.34 -10.25
CA ILE A 412 -10.37 18.23 -9.06
C ILE A 412 -10.26 19.58 -8.36
N ASN A 413 -10.08 20.68 -9.10
CA ASN A 413 -10.00 22.02 -8.53
C ASN A 413 -11.30 22.44 -7.82
N ASN A 414 -12.45 22.21 -8.44
CA ASN A 414 -13.74 22.53 -7.82
C ASN A 414 -14.00 21.68 -6.56
N SER A 415 -13.73 20.37 -6.62
CA SER A 415 -13.87 19.48 -5.46
C SER A 415 -12.92 19.90 -4.32
N TYR A 416 -11.68 20.28 -4.65
CA TYR A 416 -10.72 20.77 -3.66
C TYR A 416 -11.20 22.06 -2.98
N GLN A 417 -11.72 23.03 -3.74
CA GLN A 417 -12.25 24.29 -3.20
C GLN A 417 -13.45 24.06 -2.27
N GLU A 418 -14.42 23.21 -2.66
CA GLU A 418 -15.57 22.88 -1.81
C GLU A 418 -15.13 22.25 -0.48
N ILE A 419 -14.12 21.37 -0.52
CA ILE A 419 -13.58 20.73 0.68
C ILE A 419 -12.88 21.76 1.59
N GLU A 420 -12.13 22.70 1.01
CA GLU A 420 -11.43 23.74 1.75
C GLU A 420 -12.41 24.68 2.46
N GLU A 421 -13.47 25.12 1.77
CA GLU A 421 -14.53 25.93 2.38
C GLU A 421 -15.24 25.22 3.54
N ASP A 422 -15.53 23.92 3.38
CA ASP A 422 -16.13 23.11 4.44
C ASP A 422 -15.20 22.93 5.64
N GLN A 423 -13.88 22.90 5.43
CA GLN A 423 -12.91 22.85 6.53
C GLN A 423 -12.86 24.18 7.29
N VAL A 424 -12.93 25.31 6.58
CA VAL A 424 -12.96 26.64 7.21
C VAL A 424 -14.25 26.85 8.01
N LYS A 425 -15.41 26.39 7.50
CA LYS A 425 -16.71 26.53 8.19
C LYS A 425 -16.87 25.63 9.44
N ASN A 426 -16.06 24.58 9.56
CA ASN A 426 -16.11 23.63 10.68
C ASN A 426 -14.96 23.82 11.68
N ARG A 427 -14.06 24.79 11.46
CA ARG A 427 -13.22 25.37 12.50
C ARG A 427 -14.00 26.45 13.24
#